data_AF-A0A3D5SI76-F1
#
_entry.id   AF-A0A3D5SI76-F1
#
_cell.length_a   1.000
_cell.length_b   1.000
_cell.length_c   1.000
_cell.angle_alpha   90.00
_cell.angle_beta   90.00
_cell.angle_gamma   90.00
#
_symmetry.space_group_name_H-M   'P 1'
#
loop_
_entity.id
_entity.type
_entity.pdbx_description
1 polymer ?
#
loop_
_entity_poly.entity_id
_entity_poly.type
_entity_poly.pdbx_seq_one_letter_code
_entity_poly.pdbx_strand_id
1 'polypeptide(L)' 'MVAIATYDADGEALMTGSGFFVRQGQVVTNLHVIRGAQRCEIKTLDGKGKVFPVTGTIAVDEESDLALTRKRHL' A
#
# COMPACT_ATOMS: atom_id res chain seq x y z
N MET A 1 5.61 -10.28 -4.79
CA MET A 1 4.40 -9.73 -4.16
C MET A 1 4.76 -9.03 -2.85
N VAL A 2 3.90 -8.15 -2.36
CA VAL A 2 4.00 -7.52 -1.03
C VAL A 2 2.67 -7.64 -0.31
N ALA A 3 2.70 -7.62 1.02
CA ALA A 3 1.50 -7.40 1.82
C ALA A 3 1.30 -5.89 2.05
N ILE A 4 0.05 -5.48 2.11
CA ILE A 4 -0.36 -4.12 2.40
C ILE A 4 -1.20 -4.13 3.68
N ALA A 5 -0.84 -3.28 4.63
CA ALA A 5 -1.60 -3.07 5.85
C ALA A 5 -2.04 -1.60 5.92
N THR A 6 -3.29 -1.38 6.28
CA THR A 6 -3.87 -0.03 6.40
C THR A 6 -4.39 0.21 7.80
N TYR A 7 -4.40 1.48 8.18
CA TYR A 7 -4.81 1.93 9.49
C TYR A 7 -5.66 3.18 9.38
N ASP A 8 -6.59 3.34 10.34
CA ASP A 8 -7.41 4.53 10.48
C ASP A 8 -6.68 5.69 11.20
N ALA A 9 -7.43 6.72 11.58
CA ALA A 9 -6.89 7.92 12.23
C ALA A 9 -6.37 7.66 13.65
N ASP A 10 -6.93 6.66 14.34
CA ASP A 10 -6.53 6.29 15.69
C ASP A 10 -5.33 5.31 15.67
N GLY A 11 -4.97 4.83 14.48
CA GLY A 11 -3.85 3.92 14.26
C GLY A 11 -4.25 2.44 14.34
N GLU A 12 -5.55 2.17 14.42
CA GLU A 12 -6.11 0.82 14.45
C GLU A 12 -6.11 0.20 13.06
N ALA A 13 -5.95 -1.13 13.00
CA ALA A 13 -5.89 -1.84 11.72
C ALA A 13 -7.25 -1.78 11.01
N LEU A 14 -7.26 -1.30 9.77
CA LEU A 14 -8.47 -1.14 8.95
C LEU A 14 -8.66 -2.32 7.99
N MET A 15 -7.64 -2.60 7.17
CA MET A 15 -7.70 -3.64 6.15
C MET A 15 -6.29 -4.14 5.80
N THR A 16 -6.21 -5.41 5.37
CA THR A 16 -5.01 -5.96 4.73
C THR A 16 -5.30 -6.35 3.28
N GLY A 17 -4.30 -6.17 2.42
CA GLY A 17 -4.36 -6.59 1.03
C GLY A 17 -3.00 -7.02 0.50
N SER A 18 -2.91 -7.15 -0.82
CA SER A 18 -1.65 -7.48 -1.49
C SER A 18 -1.36 -6.51 -2.63
N GLY A 19 -0.12 -6.54 -3.10
CA GLY A 19 0.28 -5.73 -4.24
C GLY A 19 1.58 -6.21 -4.87
N PHE A 20 2.00 -5.49 -5.90
CA PHE A 20 3.24 -5.78 -6.61
C PHE A 20 3.97 -4.48 -7.00
N PHE A 21 5.30 -4.53 -6.93
CA PHE A 21 6.12 -3.44 -7.41
C PHE A 21 6.04 -3.37 -8.94
N VAL A 22 5.70 -2.20 -9.48
CA VAL A 22 5.71 -1.93 -10.93
C VAL A 22 6.95 -1.15 -11.37
N ARG A 23 7.60 -0.48 -10.42
CA ARG A 23 8.94 0.10 -10.52
C ARG A 23 9.50 0.35 -9.13
N GLN A 24 10.75 0.80 -9.04
CA GLN A 24 11.36 1.11 -7.75
C GLN A 24 10.50 2.07 -6.93
N GLY A 25 10.11 1.63 -5.75
CA GLY A 25 9.34 2.43 -4.80
C GLY A 25 7.85 2.59 -5.12
N GLN A 26 7.32 1.92 -6.16
CA GLN A 26 5.91 2.04 -6.53
C GLN A 26 5.22 0.70 -6.56
N VAL A 27 4.08 0.63 -5.88
CA VAL A 27 3.27 -0.58 -5.72
C VAL A 27 1.89 -0.31 -6.26
N VAL A 28 1.40 -1.22 -7.10
CA VAL A 28 -0.03 -1.25 -7.46
C VAL A 28 -0.76 -2.26 -6.57
N THR A 29 -2.00 -1.91 -6.22
CA THR A 29 -2.92 -2.71 -5.41
C THR A 29 -4.36 -2.35 -5.81
N ASN A 30 -5.33 -2.96 -5.12
CA ASN A 30 -6.72 -2.59 -5.26
C ASN A 30 -7.03 -1.25 -4.58
N LEU A 31 -7.88 -0.43 -5.18
CA LEU A 31 -8.27 0.87 -4.61
C LEU A 31 -9.02 0.68 -3.28
N HIS A 32 -9.93 -0.30 -3.20
CA HIS A 32 -10.67 -0.59 -1.97
C HIS A 32 -9.75 -0.96 -0.79
N VAL A 33 -8.55 -1.49 -1.04
CA VAL A 33 -7.58 -1.84 0.01
C VAL A 33 -7.07 -0.60 0.74
N ILE A 34 -6.88 0.51 0.02
CA ILE A 34 -6.29 1.74 0.58
C ILE A 34 -7.31 2.86 0.81
N ARG A 35 -8.57 2.68 0.36
CA ARG A 35 -9.62 3.70 0.46
C ARG A 35 -9.99 3.93 1.93
N GLY A 36 -9.95 5.19 2.35
CA GLY A 36 -10.27 5.60 3.73
C GLY A 36 -9.14 5.38 4.74
N ALA A 37 -8.03 4.76 4.33
CA ALA A 37 -6.86 4.59 5.19
C ALA A 37 -6.15 5.93 5.45
N GLN A 38 -5.80 6.20 6.71
CA GLN A 38 -4.97 7.35 7.09
C GLN A 38 -3.48 7.01 7.08
N ARG A 39 -3.15 5.73 7.27
CA ARG A 39 -1.79 5.21 7.11
C ARG A 39 -1.83 3.90 6.35
N CYS A 40 -0.85 3.71 5.48
CA CYS A 40 -0.65 2.47 4.75
C CYS A 40 0.83 2.06 4.81
N GLU A 41 1.06 0.76 4.99
CA GLU A 41 2.39 0.15 5.03
C GLU A 41 2.51 -0.97 4.00
N ILE A 42 3.67 -1.02 3.34
CA ILE A 42 4.05 -2.07 2.41
C ILE A 42 5.06 -2.96 3.10
N LYS A 43 4.71 -4.24 3.27
CA LYS A 43 5.60 -5.27 3.82
C LYS A 43 6.10 -6.18 2.72
N THR A 44 7.42 -6.21 2.52
CA THR A 44 8.03 -7.18 1.61
C THR A 44 7.88 -8.58 2.19
N LEU A 45 7.55 -9.54 1.33
CA LEU A 45 7.48 -10.95 1.71
C LEU A 45 8.80 -11.68 1.41
N ASP A 46 9.87 -10.93 1.13
CA ASP A 46 11.21 -11.50 1.11
C ASP A 46 11.61 -11.92 2.53
N GLY A 47 12.63 -12.77 2.65
CA GLY A 47 13.07 -13.32 3.94
C GLY A 47 13.53 -12.27 4.98
N LYS A 48 13.55 -10.98 4.63
CA LYS A 48 13.88 -9.86 5.53
C LYS A 48 12.66 -9.09 6.03
N GLY A 49 11.49 -9.25 5.42
CA GLY A 49 10.24 -8.71 5.94
C GLY A 49 10.19 -7.18 6.09
N LYS A 50 10.90 -6.43 5.23
CA LYS A 50 11.03 -4.98 5.36
C LYS A 50 9.67 -4.29 5.26
N VAL A 51 9.44 -3.31 6.13
CA VAL A 51 8.22 -2.49 6.15
C VAL A 51 8.56 -1.09 5.67
N PHE A 52 7.75 -0.58 4.73
CA PHE A 52 7.88 0.76 4.20
C PHE A 52 6.56 1.51 4.30
N PRO A 53 6.55 2.74 4.84
CA PRO A 53 5.35 3.57 4.84
C PRO A 53 5.04 4.07 3.42
N VAL A 54 3.77 4.10 3.08
CA VAL A 54 3.27 4.76 1.87
C VAL A 54 3.22 6.27 2.11
N THR A 55 3.75 7.02 1.16
CA THR A 55 3.82 8.50 1.18
C THR A 55 2.68 9.16 0.41
N GLY A 56 1.91 8.37 -0.34
CA GLY A 56 0.75 8.84 -1.08
C GLY A 56 0.37 7.93 -2.24
N THR A 57 -0.82 8.20 -2.76
CA THR A 57 -1.35 7.60 -3.98
C THR A 57 -0.97 8.47 -5.17
N ILE A 58 -0.40 7.85 -6.20
CA ILE A 58 0.06 8.50 -7.43
C ILE A 58 -1.07 8.59 -8.45
N ALA A 59 -1.85 7.52 -8.58
CA ALA A 59 -2.96 7.42 -9.51
C ALA A 59 -3.98 6.42 -8.99
N VAL A 60 -5.24 6.61 -9.39
CA VAL A 60 -6.36 5.70 -9.12
C VAL A 60 -7.11 5.47 -10.42
N ASP A 61 -7.62 4.25 -10.57
CA ASP A 61 -8.64 3.88 -11.55
C ASP A 61 -9.78 3.27 -10.75
N GLU A 62 -10.89 4.00 -10.63
CA GLU A 62 -12.03 3.57 -9.83
C GLU A 62 -12.84 2.47 -10.50
N GLU A 63 -12.90 2.44 -11.83
CA GLU A 63 -13.68 1.46 -12.59
C GLU A 63 -13.04 0.07 -12.47
N SER A 64 -11.72 0.01 -12.57
CA SER A 64 -10.94 -1.23 -12.43
C SER A 64 -10.56 -1.56 -10.98
N ASP A 65 -10.94 -0.71 -10.01
CA ASP A 65 -10.54 -0.81 -8.60
C ASP A 65 -9.01 -0.91 -8.42
N LEU A 66 -8.24 -0.04 -9.06
CA LEU A 66 -6.77 -0.02 -8.97
C LEU A 66 -6.24 1.27 -8.35
N ALA A 67 -5.15 1.14 -7.60
CA ALA A 67 -4.40 2.26 -7.07
C ALA A 67 -2.89 2.04 -7.22
N LEU A 68 -2.20 3.07 -7.71
CA LEU A 68 -0.74 3.13 -7.73
C LEU A 68 -0.26 3.97 -6.55
N THR A 69 0.60 3.43 -5.70
CA THR A 69 1.12 4.08 -4.49
C THR A 69 2.63 4.27 -4.54
N ARG A 70 3.15 5.22 -3.75
CA ARG A 70 4.59 5.44 -3.57
C ARG A 70 5.01 5.18 -2.14
N LYS A 71 5.97 4.28 -1.93
CA LYS A 71 6.61 4.11 -0.62
C LYS A 71 7.68 5.18 -0.37
N ARG A 72 7.97 5.46 0.90
CA ARG A 72 9.13 6.26 1.30
C ARG A 72 10.44 5.52 0.95
N HIS A 73 11.42 6.26 0.45
CA HIS A 73 12.79 5.76 0.44
C HIS A 73 13.38 5.99 1.84
N LEU A 74 13.83 4.91 2.46
CA LEU A 74 14.87 4.96 3.49
C LEU A 74 16.22 4.97 2.76
#